data_AF-A0A0H5RFC0-F1
#
_entry.id   AF-A0A0H5RFC0-F1
#
_cell.length_a   1.000
_cell.length_b   1.000
_cell.length_c   1.000
_cell.angle_alpha   90.00
_cell.angle_beta   90.00
_cell.angle_gamma   90.00
#
_symmetry.space_group_name_H-M   'P 1'
#
loop_
_entity.id
_entity.type
_entity.pdbx_description
1 polymer ?
#
loop_
_entity_poly.entity_id
_entity_poly.type
_entity_poly.pdbx_seq_one_letter_code
_entity_poly.pdbx_strand_id
1 'polypeptide(L)'
;AHLSAIERLAGMNVLCSDKTGTLTLNQMVIQEECPVLRPDVNRDALLLNAALATKWNEPPKDALDTMILNVANITECNQYTQLSYIPFDPDIRRTESRIMGPNGDTFTVMKGAPNALLELCADRERVGDAVESA
;
A
#
# COMPACT_ATOMS: atom_id res chain seq x y z
N ALA A 1 33.76 23.78 -6.55
CA ALA A 1 33.26 23.85 -5.17
C ALA A 1 32.92 25.31 -4.86
N HIS A 2 31.70 25.60 -4.40
CA HIS A 2 31.31 26.97 -4.03
C HIS A 2 31.78 27.26 -2.60
N LEU A 3 32.83 28.08 -2.44
CA LEU A 3 33.37 28.45 -1.12
C LEU A 3 32.29 29.11 -0.22
N SER A 4 31.39 29.89 -0.83
CA SER A 4 30.22 30.49 -0.16
C SER A 4 29.17 29.50 0.33
N ALA A 5 29.14 28.27 -0.21
CA ALA A 5 28.26 27.22 0.29
C ALA A 5 28.80 26.60 1.59
N ILE A 6 30.12 26.58 1.77
CA ILE A 6 30.77 26.03 2.98
C ILE A 6 30.48 26.93 4.19
N GLU A 7 30.62 28.25 4.04
CA GLU A 7 30.33 29.22 5.10
C GLU A 7 28.84 29.20 5.51
N ARG A 8 27.94 29.11 4.52
CA ARG A 8 26.49 28.98 4.76
C ARG A 8 26.11 27.69 5.47
N LEU A 9 26.75 26.58 5.10
CA LEU A 9 26.52 25.29 5.75
C LEU A 9 27.03 25.30 7.21
N ALA A 10 28.18 25.94 7.47
CA ALA A 10 28.73 26.09 8.82
C ALA A 10 27.88 26.99 9.73
N GLY A 11 27.16 27.97 9.17
CA GLY A 11 26.27 28.86 9.91
C GLY A 11 24.82 28.41 10.01
N MET A 12 24.46 27.22 9.50
CA MET A 12 23.08 26.75 9.46
C MET A 12 22.59 26.34 10.87
N ASN A 13 21.44 26.88 11.29
CA ASN A 13 20.80 26.56 12.57
C ASN A 13 19.48 25.79 12.43
N VAL A 14 18.89 25.77 11.23
CA VAL A 14 17.65 25.03 10.91
C VAL A 14 17.87 24.29 9.60
N LEU A 15 17.57 22.98 9.62
CA LEU A 15 17.58 22.12 8.45
C LEU A 15 16.16 21.59 8.21
N CYS A 16 15.54 22.02 7.11
CA CYS A 16 14.30 21.44 6.63
C CYS A 16 14.62 20.23 5.75
N SER A 17 14.54 19.03 6.32
CA SER A 17 14.76 17.78 5.60
C SER A 17 13.44 17.14 5.23
N ASP A 18 13.34 16.63 4.00
CA ASP A 18 12.19 15.83 3.61
C ASP A 18 12.30 14.42 4.20
N LYS A 19 11.19 13.85 4.68
CA LYS A 19 11.20 12.55 5.34
C LYS A 19 11.52 11.42 4.36
N THR A 20 10.81 11.41 3.22
CA THR A 20 10.88 10.32 2.26
C THR A 20 12.10 10.52 1.37
N GLY A 21 13.04 9.57 1.39
CA GLY A 21 14.26 9.66 0.57
C GLY A 21 15.42 10.48 1.17
N THR A 22 15.23 11.19 2.30
CA THR A 22 16.36 11.73 3.10
C THR A 22 16.49 11.02 4.45
N LEU A 23 15.43 11.04 5.26
CA LEU A 23 15.45 10.39 6.58
C LEU A 23 15.17 8.89 6.51
N THR A 24 14.46 8.45 5.48
CA THR A 24 14.04 7.06 5.30
C THR A 24 14.56 6.50 3.97
N LEU A 25 14.86 5.20 3.95
CA LEU A 25 15.36 4.50 2.76
C LEU A 25 14.30 4.26 1.69
N ASN A 26 13.05 4.69 1.92
CA ASN A 26 11.90 4.34 1.09
C ASN A 26 11.76 2.81 0.88
N GLN A 27 12.14 2.04 1.91
CA GLN A 27 12.02 0.58 1.95
C GLN A 27 11.03 0.25 3.06
N MET A 28 9.83 -0.17 2.68
CA MET A 28 8.79 -0.55 3.62
C MET A 28 8.87 -2.03 3.94
N VAL A 29 8.51 -2.39 5.17
CA VAL A 29 8.51 -3.76 5.68
C VAL A 29 7.19 -3.99 6.41
N ILE A 30 6.54 -5.11 6.16
CA ILE A 30 5.33 -5.52 6.87
C ILE A 30 5.74 -6.05 8.23
N GLN A 31 5.16 -5.49 9.30
CA GLN A 31 5.35 -6.02 10.65
C GLN A 31 4.66 -7.38 10.82
N GLU A 32 5.11 -8.17 11.78
CA GLU A 32 4.54 -9.50 12.03
C GLU A 32 3.08 -9.40 12.51
N GLU A 33 2.79 -8.39 13.32
CA GLU A 33 1.47 -8.13 13.88
C GLU A 33 0.59 -7.36 12.88
N CYS A 34 -0.62 -7.86 12.65
CA CYS A 34 -1.67 -7.13 11.94
C CYS A 34 -2.74 -6.74 12.96
N PRO A 35 -2.81 -5.46 13.38
CA PRO A 35 -3.59 -5.06 14.55
C PRO A 35 -5.10 -5.20 14.35
N VAL A 36 -5.57 -5.10 13.09
CA VAL A 36 -7.00 -5.16 12.76
C VAL A 36 -7.23 -6.05 11.55
N LEU A 37 -7.93 -7.15 11.78
CA LEU A 37 -8.42 -8.07 10.75
C LEU A 37 -9.90 -8.37 11.02
N ARG A 38 -10.63 -8.64 9.94
CA ARG A 38 -11.95 -9.25 10.10
C ARG A 38 -11.79 -10.66 10.69
N PRO A 39 -12.71 -11.12 11.56
CA PRO A 39 -12.60 -12.42 12.23
C PRO A 39 -12.46 -13.62 11.28
N ASP A 40 -13.01 -13.51 10.08
CA ASP A 40 -13.01 -14.54 9.05
C ASP A 40 -11.86 -14.42 8.03
N VAL A 41 -10.97 -13.44 8.20
CA VAL A 41 -9.85 -13.17 7.29
C VAL A 41 -8.55 -13.37 8.05
N ASN A 42 -7.68 -14.21 7.49
CA ASN A 42 -6.32 -14.38 7.99
C ASN A 42 -5.33 -13.46 7.25
N ARG A 43 -4.10 -13.38 7.77
CA ARG A 43 -3.03 -12.54 7.21
C ARG A 43 -2.69 -12.91 5.76
N ASP A 44 -2.66 -14.20 5.43
CA ASP A 44 -2.29 -14.66 4.09
C ASP A 44 -3.34 -14.26 3.04
N ALA A 45 -4.63 -14.37 3.38
CA ALA A 45 -5.73 -13.90 2.55
C ALA A 45 -5.69 -12.37 2.37
N LEU A 46 -5.34 -11.62 3.42
CA LEU A 46 -5.13 -10.16 3.30
C LEU A 46 -3.97 -9.84 2.34
N LEU A 47 -2.83 -10.52 2.48
CA LEU A 47 -1.66 -10.31 1.63
C LEU A 47 -1.90 -10.70 0.18
N LEU A 48 -2.64 -11.79 -0.05
CA LEU A 48 -3.09 -12.18 -1.39
C LEU A 48 -3.95 -11.08 -2.01
N ASN A 49 -4.98 -10.60 -1.30
CA ASN A 49 -5.84 -9.52 -1.78
C ASN A 49 -5.06 -8.22 -2.03
N ALA A 50 -4.10 -7.90 -1.16
CA ALA A 50 -3.21 -6.76 -1.34
C ALA A 50 -2.35 -6.90 -2.60
N ALA A 51 -1.83 -8.10 -2.88
CA ALA A 51 -1.05 -8.39 -4.08
C ALA A 51 -1.91 -8.34 -5.35
N LEU A 52 -3.14 -8.85 -5.31
CA LEU A 52 -4.11 -8.76 -6.41
C LEU A 52 -4.52 -7.31 -6.71
N ALA A 53 -4.43 -6.42 -5.72
CA ALA A 53 -4.61 -4.97 -5.89
C ALA A 53 -3.36 -4.26 -6.46
N THR A 54 -2.32 -5.01 -6.83
CA THR A 54 -1.12 -4.51 -7.52
C THR A 54 -1.02 -5.08 -8.93
N LYS A 55 -0.02 -4.62 -9.69
CA LYS A 55 0.43 -5.27 -10.92
C LYS A 55 1.49 -6.32 -10.61
N TRP A 56 1.08 -7.49 -10.09
CA TRP A 56 2.02 -8.52 -9.60
C TRP A 56 2.89 -9.16 -10.69
N ASN A 57 2.50 -9.01 -11.95
CA ASN A 57 3.17 -9.48 -13.16
C ASN A 57 4.01 -8.39 -13.86
N GLU A 58 4.10 -7.19 -13.29
CA GLU A 58 4.96 -6.10 -13.73
C GLU A 58 5.93 -5.69 -12.60
N PRO A 59 7.02 -4.96 -12.90
CA PRO A 59 7.85 -4.40 -11.84
C PRO A 59 7.04 -3.49 -10.90
N PRO A 60 7.27 -3.56 -9.57
CA PRO A 60 6.55 -2.73 -8.61
C PRO A 60 6.83 -1.24 -8.86
N LYS A 61 5.78 -0.41 -8.74
CA LYS A 61 5.88 1.02 -9.06
C LYS A 61 6.31 1.88 -7.87
N ASP A 62 6.10 1.38 -6.66
CA ASP A 62 6.41 2.08 -5.43
C ASP A 62 6.88 1.12 -4.32
N ALA A 63 7.27 1.69 -3.18
CA ALA A 63 7.74 0.93 -2.03
C ALA A 63 6.65 0.06 -1.39
N LEU A 64 5.37 0.39 -1.57
CA LEU A 64 4.23 -0.38 -1.03
C LEU A 64 3.99 -1.63 -1.86
N ASP A 65 3.94 -1.49 -3.19
CA ASP A 65 3.92 -2.60 -4.14
C ASP A 65 5.10 -3.53 -3.90
N THR A 66 6.30 -2.97 -3.79
CA THR A 66 7.54 -3.74 -3.57
C THR A 66 7.43 -4.57 -2.29
N MET A 67 7.01 -3.94 -1.19
CA MET A 67 6.84 -4.61 0.09
C MET A 67 5.80 -5.74 0.03
N ILE A 68 4.64 -5.49 -0.59
CA ILE A 68 3.57 -6.49 -0.71
C ILE A 68 4.04 -7.68 -1.55
N LEU A 69 4.62 -7.43 -2.72
CA LEU A 69 5.04 -8.47 -3.65
C LEU A 69 6.21 -9.30 -3.13
N ASN A 70 7.04 -8.75 -2.23
CA ASN A 70 8.11 -9.49 -1.58
C ASN A 70 7.61 -10.53 -0.56
N VAL A 71 6.41 -10.35 -0.01
CA VAL A 71 5.85 -11.22 1.04
C VAL A 71 4.71 -12.08 0.52
N ALA A 72 4.00 -11.63 -0.52
CA ALA A 72 2.85 -12.35 -1.07
C ALA A 72 3.23 -13.60 -1.87
N ASN A 73 2.31 -14.57 -1.91
CA ASN A 73 2.46 -15.77 -2.71
C ASN A 73 2.09 -15.50 -4.19
N ILE A 74 3.09 -15.18 -5.01
CA ILE A 74 2.89 -14.87 -6.44
C ILE A 74 2.33 -16.06 -7.22
N THR A 75 2.69 -17.29 -6.84
CA THR A 75 2.17 -18.50 -7.48
C THR A 75 0.65 -18.61 -7.31
N GLU A 76 0.13 -18.20 -6.16
CA GLU A 76 -1.31 -18.14 -5.90
C GLU A 76 -1.98 -17.02 -6.69
N CYS A 77 -1.34 -15.85 -6.81
CA CYS A 77 -1.84 -14.74 -7.63
C CYS A 77 -2.03 -15.16 -9.11
N ASN A 78 -1.18 -16.04 -9.63
CA ASN A 78 -1.26 -16.54 -11.01
C ASN A 78 -2.50 -17.41 -11.30
N GLN A 79 -3.26 -17.81 -10.28
CA GLN A 79 -4.56 -18.48 -10.46
C GLN A 79 -5.68 -17.48 -10.79
N TYR A 80 -5.41 -16.18 -10.67
CA TYR A 80 -6.34 -15.10 -10.91
C TYR A 80 -6.01 -14.38 -12.21
N THR A 81 -7.03 -13.81 -12.85
CA THR A 81 -6.87 -12.96 -14.03
C THR A 81 -7.24 -11.52 -13.69
N GLN A 82 -6.32 -10.59 -13.89
CA GLN A 82 -6.60 -9.17 -13.74
C GLN A 82 -7.28 -8.62 -15.00
N LEU A 83 -8.55 -8.24 -14.87
CA LEU A 83 -9.38 -7.72 -15.96
C LEU A 83 -9.13 -6.23 -16.20
N SER A 84 -8.97 -5.46 -15.13
CA SER A 84 -8.66 -4.03 -15.20
C SER A 84 -7.88 -3.58 -13.98
N TYR A 85 -7.12 -2.49 -14.14
CA TYR A 85 -6.30 -1.92 -13.09
C TYR A 85 -6.33 -0.40 -13.17
N ILE A 86 -6.63 0.24 -12.04
CA ILE A 86 -6.58 1.68 -11.85
C ILE A 86 -5.41 1.95 -10.89
N PRO A 87 -4.33 2.61 -11.34
CA PRO A 87 -3.18 2.91 -10.49
C PRO A 87 -3.55 3.86 -9.35
N PHE A 88 -2.67 3.96 -8.36
CA PHE A 88 -2.85 4.90 -7.27
C PHE A 88 -3.02 6.33 -7.80
N ASP A 89 -4.09 6.97 -7.35
CA ASP A 89 -4.41 8.36 -7.66
C ASP A 89 -4.40 9.17 -6.35
N PRO A 90 -3.64 10.28 -6.25
CA PRO A 90 -3.54 11.09 -5.02
C PRO A 90 -4.84 11.76 -4.57
N ASP A 91 -5.78 12.02 -5.48
CA ASP A 91 -7.05 12.67 -5.17
C ASP A 91 -8.01 11.69 -4.47
N ILE A 92 -8.11 10.46 -5.00
CA ILE A 92 -8.94 9.39 -4.40
C ILE A 92 -8.19 8.49 -3.42
N ARG A 93 -6.85 8.59 -3.36
CA ARG A 93 -5.93 7.93 -2.42
C ARG A 93 -6.04 6.40 -2.37
N ARG A 94 -6.31 5.76 -3.51
CA ARG A 94 -6.41 4.30 -3.61
C ARG A 94 -6.05 3.78 -5.00
N THR A 95 -5.71 2.50 -5.03
CA THR A 95 -5.54 1.66 -6.21
C THR A 95 -6.69 0.66 -6.26
N GLU A 96 -7.17 0.34 -7.46
CA GLU A 96 -8.26 -0.60 -7.67
C GLU A 96 -7.92 -1.60 -8.76
N SER A 97 -8.28 -2.86 -8.54
CA SER A 97 -8.05 -3.95 -9.47
C SER A 97 -9.29 -4.83 -9.57
N ARG A 98 -9.76 -5.05 -10.79
CA ARG A 98 -10.86 -5.97 -11.06
C ARG A 98 -10.28 -7.33 -11.42
N ILE A 99 -10.67 -8.34 -10.66
CA ILE A 99 -10.09 -9.67 -10.70
C ILE A 99 -11.16 -10.69 -11.07
N MET A 100 -10.80 -11.64 -11.91
CA MET A 100 -11.52 -12.89 -12.12
C MET A 100 -10.79 -14.01 -11.38
N GLY A 101 -11.49 -14.66 -10.46
CA GLY A 101 -10.99 -15.82 -9.72
C GLY A 101 -10.99 -17.11 -10.55
N PRO A 102 -10.34 -18.17 -10.04
CA PRO A 102 -10.22 -19.45 -10.74
C PRO A 102 -11.58 -20.12 -11.01
N ASN A 103 -12.61 -19.80 -10.21
CA ASN A 103 -13.97 -20.31 -10.39
C ASN A 103 -14.80 -19.50 -11.40
N GLY A 104 -14.23 -18.45 -12.00
CA GLY A 104 -14.91 -17.53 -12.91
C GLY A 104 -15.61 -16.34 -12.23
N ASP A 105 -15.69 -16.34 -10.90
CA ASP A 105 -16.25 -15.22 -10.13
C ASP A 105 -15.43 -13.95 -10.32
N THR A 106 -16.10 -12.81 -10.49
CA THR A 106 -15.45 -11.52 -10.64
C THR A 106 -15.66 -10.66 -9.41
N PHE A 107 -14.58 -10.07 -8.89
CA PHE A 107 -14.61 -9.19 -7.74
C PHE A 107 -13.61 -8.04 -7.91
N THR A 108 -13.76 -7.01 -7.09
CA THR A 108 -12.86 -5.87 -7.06
C THR A 108 -12.08 -5.89 -5.76
N VAL A 109 -10.76 -5.71 -5.85
CA VAL A 109 -9.88 -5.51 -4.71
C VAL A 109 -9.29 -4.11 -4.75
N MET A 110 -9.14 -3.50 -3.58
CA MET A 110 -8.63 -2.15 -3.44
C MET A 110 -7.58 -2.10 -2.33
N LYS A 111 -6.62 -1.20 -2.50
CA LYS A 111 -5.68 -0.81 -1.43
C LYS A 111 -5.47 0.70 -1.46
N GLY A 112 -5.25 1.32 -0.31
CA GLY A 112 -5.15 2.77 -0.24
C GLY A 112 -5.17 3.31 1.17
N ALA A 113 -5.36 4.62 1.28
CA ALA A 113 -5.49 5.29 2.57
C ALA A 113 -6.70 4.73 3.33
N PRO A 114 -6.56 4.39 4.62
CA PRO A 114 -7.64 3.80 5.42
C PRO A 114 -8.94 4.60 5.35
N ASN A 115 -8.87 5.93 5.52
CA ASN A 115 -10.05 6.80 5.47
C ASN A 115 -10.75 6.77 4.11
N ALA A 116 -10.00 6.69 3.01
CA ALA A 116 -10.56 6.66 1.65
C ALA A 116 -11.25 5.32 1.32
N LEU A 117 -10.79 4.22 1.92
CA LEU A 117 -11.45 2.92 1.79
C LEU A 117 -12.64 2.79 2.74
N LEU A 118 -12.51 3.32 3.97
CA LEU A 118 -13.56 3.30 4.98
C LEU A 118 -14.84 4.02 4.52
N GLU A 119 -14.71 5.07 3.71
CA GLU A 119 -15.85 5.76 3.08
C GLU A 119 -16.65 4.88 2.11
N LEU A 120 -16.04 3.81 1.58
CA LEU A 120 -16.72 2.84 0.71
C LEU A 120 -17.37 1.69 1.48
N CYS A 121 -17.03 1.51 2.76
CA CYS A 121 -17.54 0.42 3.58
C CYS A 121 -18.98 0.71 4.01
N ALA A 122 -19.89 -0.22 3.72
CA ALA A 122 -21.29 -0.11 4.14
C ALA A 122 -21.47 -0.08 5.66
N ASP A 123 -20.54 -0.69 6.40
CA ASP A 123 -20.51 -0.77 7.86
C ASP A 123 -19.50 0.19 8.49
N ARG A 124 -19.21 1.31 7.83
CA ARG A 124 -18.27 2.35 8.27
C ARG A 124 -18.38 2.69 9.76
N GLU A 125 -19.59 2.92 10.27
CA GLU A 125 -19.79 3.29 11.69
C GLU A 125 -19.32 2.20 12.67
N ARG A 126 -19.38 0.93 12.26
CA ARG A 126 -19.00 -0.21 13.09
C ARG A 126 -17.50 -0.44 13.10
N VAL A 127 -16.82 -0.21 11.97
CA VAL A 127 -15.38 -0.49 11.81
C VAL A 127 -14.51 0.75 11.94
N GLY A 128 -15.09 1.95 11.92
CA GLY A 128 -14.37 3.23 11.93
C GLY A 128 -13.42 3.37 13.11
N ASP A 129 -13.92 3.19 14.33
CA ASP A 129 -13.10 3.31 15.55
C ASP A 129 -11.90 2.37 15.54
N ALA A 130 -12.09 1.13 15.09
CA ALA A 130 -11.02 0.14 15.00
C ALA A 130 -9.95 0.57 13.97
N VAL A 131 -10.36 1.11 12.82
CA VAL A 131 -9.45 1.57 11.76
C VAL A 131 -8.70 2.84 12.17
N GLU A 132 -9.34 3.76 12.89
CA GLU A 132 -8.70 5.01 13.35
C GLU A 132 -7.76 4.82 14.54
N SER A 133 -7.99 3.77 15.34
CA SER A 133 -7.16 3.44 16.52
C SER A 133 -5.94 2.57 16.23
N ALA A 134 -5.83 2.02 15.01
CA ALA A 134 -4.75 1.15 14.55
C ALA A 134 -3.56 1.95 13.97
#